data_AF-A0A1J3F394-F1
#
_entry.id   AF-A0A1J3F394-F1
#
_cell.length_a   1.000
_cell.length_b   1.000
_cell.length_c   1.000
_cell.angle_alpha   90.00
_cell.angle_beta   90.00
_cell.angle_gamma   90.00
#
_symmetry.space_group_name_H-M   'P 1'
#
loop_
_entity.id
_entity.type
_entity.pdbx_description
1 polymer ?
#
loop_
_entity_poly.entity_id
_entity_poly.type
_entity_poly.pdbx_seq_one_letter_code
_entity_poly.pdbx_strand_id
1 'polypeptide(L)'
;EQFALQFYAAAGDIASAQKLFDEIPLSEKDNVDWTTLLSSFSRCGLLVNSMKLFVEMRRKRVEIDDVSLVCLFGVCAKLEDLGFGVQGHGVAVKMGLLT
;
A
#
# COMPACT_ATOMS: atom_id res chain seq x y z
N GLU A 1 -13.53 -9.45 -9.56
CA GLU A 1 -12.05 -9.46 -9.61
C GLU A 1 -11.43 -9.11 -8.27
N GLN A 2 -11.92 -8.07 -7.60
CA GLN A 2 -11.52 -7.63 -6.25
C GLN A 2 -11.42 -8.75 -5.19
N PHE A 3 -12.39 -9.67 -5.11
CA PHE A 3 -12.32 -10.81 -4.19
C PHE A 3 -11.17 -11.79 -4.49
N ALA A 4 -10.79 -11.95 -5.77
CA ALA A 4 -9.67 -12.80 -6.14
C ALA A 4 -8.34 -12.16 -5.71
N LEU A 5 -8.20 -10.84 -5.90
CA LEU A 5 -7.05 -10.09 -5.40
C LEU A 5 -6.89 -10.29 -3.88
N GLN A 6 -7.96 -10.09 -3.11
CA GLN A 6 -7.96 -10.30 -1.66
C GLN A 6 -7.60 -11.75 -1.28
N PHE A 7 -8.13 -12.73 -2.00
CA PHE A 7 -7.84 -14.15 -1.75
C PHE A 7 -6.35 -14.47 -1.93
N TYR A 8 -5.76 -14.14 -3.08
CA TYR A 8 -4.33 -14.40 -3.34
C TYR A 8 -3.44 -13.59 -2.40
N ALA A 9 -3.81 -12.32 -2.14
CA ALA A 9 -3.10 -11.49 -1.17
C ALA A 9 -3.11 -12.14 0.21
N ALA A 10 -4.26 -12.59 0.71
CA ALA A 10 -4.39 -13.25 2.02
C ALA A 10 -3.56 -14.54 2.10
N ALA A 11 -3.59 -15.36 1.04
CA ALA A 11 -2.79 -16.57 0.89
C ALA A 11 -1.27 -16.33 0.80
N GLY A 12 -0.84 -15.08 0.59
CA GLY A 12 0.57 -14.73 0.43
C GLY A 12 1.13 -15.07 -0.96
N ASP A 13 0.27 -15.42 -1.92
CA ASP A 13 0.66 -15.55 -3.33
C ASP A 13 0.72 -14.15 -3.96
N ILE A 14 1.84 -13.48 -3.69
CA ILE A 14 2.07 -12.11 -4.13
C ILE A 14 2.16 -12.01 -5.65
N ALA A 15 2.67 -13.04 -6.33
CA ALA A 15 2.82 -13.01 -7.78
C ALA A 15 1.43 -12.95 -8.47
N SER A 16 0.51 -13.81 -8.04
CA SER A 16 -0.87 -13.81 -8.55
C SER A 16 -1.62 -12.54 -8.14
N ALA A 17 -1.45 -12.08 -6.90
CA ALA A 17 -2.06 -10.84 -6.42
C ALA A 17 -1.60 -9.62 -7.23
N GLN A 18 -0.30 -9.47 -7.45
CA GLN A 18 0.25 -8.37 -8.26
C GLN A 18 -0.24 -8.43 -9.70
N LYS A 19 -0.25 -9.62 -10.31
CA LYS A 19 -0.73 -9.81 -11.68
C LYS A 19 -2.18 -9.37 -11.83
N LEU A 20 -3.08 -9.83 -10.96
CA LEU A 20 -4.49 -9.44 -10.99
C LEU A 20 -4.65 -7.94 -10.75
N PHE A 21 -3.90 -7.40 -9.79
CA PHE A 21 -3.89 -5.97 -9.55
C PHE A 21 -3.52 -5.18 -10.82
N ASP A 22 -2.49 -5.60 -11.55
CA ASP A 22 -2.06 -4.93 -12.79
C ASP A 22 -3.07 -5.06 -13.94
N GLU A 23 -3.86 -6.13 -13.95
CA GLU A 23 -4.94 -6.37 -14.92
C GLU A 23 -6.19 -5.50 -14.67
N ILE A 24 -6.47 -5.11 -13.41
CA ILE A 24 -7.61 -4.24 -13.08
C ILE A 24 -7.41 -2.85 -13.73
N PRO A 25 -8.36 -2.40 -14.59
CA PRO A 25 -8.31 -1.08 -15.19
C PRO A 25 -8.20 0.04 -14.14
N LEU A 26 -7.39 1.06 -14.42
CA LEU A 26 -7.21 2.17 -13.48
C LEU A 26 -8.51 2.93 -13.14
N SER A 27 -9.51 2.89 -14.01
CA SER A 27 -10.84 3.48 -13.79
C SER A 27 -11.69 2.69 -12.80
N GLU A 28 -11.38 1.41 -12.60
CA GLU A 28 -12.15 0.48 -11.77
C GLU A 28 -11.43 0.15 -10.45
N LYS A 29 -10.11 0.39 -10.40
CA LYS A 29 -9.29 0.15 -9.22
C LYS A 29 -9.60 1.15 -8.11
N ASP A 30 -10.15 0.67 -7.01
CA ASP A 30 -10.51 1.48 -5.84
C ASP A 30 -9.44 1.43 -4.74
N ASN A 31 -9.62 2.21 -3.67
CA ASN A 31 -8.71 2.23 -2.53
C ASN A 31 -8.47 0.83 -1.92
N VAL A 32 -9.49 -0.04 -1.89
CA VAL A 32 -9.38 -1.39 -1.31
C VAL A 32 -8.41 -2.25 -2.09
N ASP A 33 -8.37 -2.14 -3.42
CA ASP A 33 -7.39 -2.88 -4.23
C ASP A 33 -5.95 -2.48 -3.90
N TRP A 34 -5.71 -1.17 -3.77
CA TRP A 34 -4.38 -0.63 -3.43
C TRP A 34 -3.94 -1.03 -2.02
N THR A 35 -4.83 -0.87 -1.03
CA THR A 35 -4.52 -1.18 0.37
C THR A 35 -4.36 -2.69 0.58
N THR A 36 -5.12 -3.51 -0.15
CA THR A 36 -4.96 -4.98 -0.16
C THR A 36 -3.56 -5.37 -0.60
N LEU A 37 -3.11 -4.87 -1.74
CA LEU A 37 -1.78 -5.19 -2.26
C LEU A 37 -0.66 -4.61 -1.38
N LEU A 38 -0.81 -3.36 -0.91
CA LEU A 38 0.13 -2.69 -0.02
C LEU A 38 0.33 -3.46 1.29
N SER A 39 -0.77 -3.88 1.92
CA SER A 39 -0.77 -4.67 3.15
C SER A 39 -0.12 -6.03 2.93
N SER A 40 -0.37 -6.64 1.77
CA SER A 40 0.22 -7.94 1.44
C SER A 40 1.73 -7.85 1.25
N PHE A 41 2.23 -6.85 0.52
CA PHE A 41 3.66 -6.57 0.42
C PHE A 41 4.30 -6.35 1.79
N SER A 42 3.67 -5.53 2.66
CA SER A 42 4.21 -5.21 3.98
C SER A 42 4.30 -6.45 4.89
N ARG A 43 3.25 -7.29 4.87
CA ARG A 43 3.19 -8.55 5.62
C ARG A 43 4.19 -9.59 5.12
N CYS A 44 4.37 -9.71 3.81
CA CYS A 44 5.32 -10.64 3.19
C CYS A 44 6.77 -10.13 3.17
N GLY A 45 7.06 -8.97 3.78
CA GLY A 45 8.42 -8.44 3.87
C GLY A 45 8.95 -7.84 2.57
N LEU A 46 8.08 -7.54 1.60
CA LEU A 46 8.43 -6.88 0.34
C LEU A 46 8.46 -5.36 0.54
N LEU A 47 9.31 -4.91 1.46
CA LEU A 47 9.33 -3.56 2.02
C LEU A 47 9.52 -2.49 0.94
N VAL A 48 10.48 -2.68 0.02
CA VAL A 48 10.72 -1.75 -1.10
C VAL A 48 9.53 -1.66 -2.05
N ASN A 49 8.83 -2.77 -2.30
CA ASN A 49 7.66 -2.79 -3.16
C ASN A 49 6.48 -2.05 -2.49
N SER A 50 6.29 -2.22 -1.18
CA SER A 50 5.33 -1.43 -0.40
C SER A 50 5.59 0.07 -0.54
N MET A 51 6.84 0.52 -0.39
CA MET A 51 7.18 1.95 -0.53
C MET A 51 6.88 2.46 -1.93
N LYS A 52 7.27 1.72 -2.97
CA LYS A 52 7.00 2.08 -4.37
C LYS A 52 5.50 2.17 -4.64
N LEU A 53 4.72 1.21 -4.13
CA LEU A 53 3.27 1.19 -4.29
C LEU A 53 2.61 2.37 -3.59
N PHE A 54 3.05 2.72 -2.37
CA PHE A 54 2.55 3.91 -1.67
C PHE A 54 2.85 5.22 -2.42
N VAL A 55 4.06 5.35 -2.98
CA VAL A 55 4.42 6.49 -3.84
C VAL A 55 3.52 6.54 -5.08
N GLU A 56 3.19 5.40 -5.67
CA GLU A 56 2.29 5.33 -6.81
C GLU A 56 0.85 5.72 -6.44
N MET A 57 0.32 5.25 -5.31
CA MET A 57 -0.98 5.68 -4.78
C MET A 57 -1.04 7.21 -4.69
N ARG A 58 -0.02 7.82 -4.11
CA ARG A 58 0.08 9.29 -4.02
C ARG A 58 0.13 9.97 -5.37
N ARG A 59 0.91 9.45 -6.33
CA ARG A 59 1.02 10.01 -7.69
C ARG A 59 -0.32 9.95 -8.43
N LYS A 60 -1.08 8.88 -8.21
CA LYS A 60 -2.41 8.66 -8.80
C LYS A 60 -3.54 9.34 -8.02
N ARG A 61 -3.24 10.02 -6.91
CA ARG A 61 -4.22 10.65 -6.01
C ARG A 61 -5.26 9.66 -5.48
N VAL A 62 -4.84 8.41 -5.28
CA VAL A 62 -5.62 7.44 -4.52
C VAL A 62 -5.70 7.96 -3.09
N GLU A 63 -6.89 7.86 -2.49
CA GLU A 63 -7.09 8.19 -1.10
C GLU A 63 -6.14 7.38 -0.22
N ILE A 64 -5.47 8.05 0.71
CA ILE A 64 -4.62 7.40 1.71
C ILE A 64 -5.43 7.35 2.99
N ASP A 65 -5.53 6.16 3.58
CA ASP A 65 -6.29 5.88 4.79
C ASP A 65 -5.38 5.34 5.91
N ASP A 66 -5.97 5.01 7.06
CA ASP A 66 -5.24 4.48 8.21
C ASP A 66 -4.51 3.17 7.88
N VAL A 67 -5.10 2.31 7.07
CA VAL A 67 -4.50 1.03 6.64
C VAL A 67 -3.22 1.29 5.86
N SER A 68 -3.27 2.23 4.92
CA SER A 68 -2.11 2.64 4.13
C SER A 68 -0.98 3.17 5.02
N LEU A 69 -1.31 3.97 6.03
CA LEU A 69 -0.33 4.55 6.96
C LEU A 69 0.28 3.51 7.90
N VAL A 70 -0.52 2.59 8.46
CA VAL A 70 -0.02 1.49 9.29
C VAL A 70 0.97 0.65 8.49
N CYS A 71 0.66 0.34 7.24
CA CYS A 71 1.57 -0.38 6.36
C CYS A 71 2.87 0.40 6.11
N LEU A 72 2.75 1.69 5.81
CA LEU A 72 3.87 2.60 5.57
C LEU A 72 4.82 2.66 6.77
N PHE A 73 4.30 2.97 7.96
CA PHE A 73 5.14 3.10 9.15
C PHE A 73 5.73 1.77 9.59
N GLY A 74 5.00 0.67 9.43
CA GLY A 74 5.56 -0.68 9.65
C GLY A 74 6.73 -0.99 8.72
N VAL A 75 6.67 -0.54 7.46
CA VAL A 75 7.77 -0.67 6.51
C VAL A 75 8.96 0.23 6.88
N CYS A 76 8.71 1.50 7.23
CA CYS A 76 9.76 2.42 7.67
C CYS A 76 10.51 1.90 8.90
N ALA A 77 9.77 1.36 9.88
CA ALA A 77 10.36 0.80 11.10
C ALA A 77 11.27 -0.40 10.79
N LYS A 78 10.86 -1.28 9.86
CA LYS A 78 11.66 -2.45 9.46
C LYS A 78 12.88 -2.10 8.62
N LEU A 79 12.82 -1.02 7.83
CA LEU A 79 13.92 -0.55 6.99
C LEU A 79 14.86 0.43 7.71
N GLU A 80 14.50 0.88 8.92
CA GLU A 80 15.17 1.97 9.63
C GLU A 80 15.25 3.27 8.80
N ASP A 81 14.30 3.46 7.87
CA ASP A 81 14.26 4.60 6.95
C ASP A 81 13.47 5.76 7.58
N LEU A 82 14.16 6.55 8.41
CA LEU A 82 13.58 7.74 9.04
C LEU A 82 13.18 8.79 8.00
N GLY A 83 13.93 8.93 6.90
CA GLY A 83 13.67 9.92 5.87
C GLY A 83 12.33 9.69 5.18
N PHE A 84 12.02 8.43 4.86
CA PHE A 84 10.72 8.05 4.31
C PHE A 84 9.62 8.12 5.38
N GLY A 85 9.93 7.77 6.64
CA GLY A 85 9.03 7.93 7.77
C GLY A 85 8.56 9.38 7.98
N VAL A 86 9.46 10.35 7.96
CA VAL A 86 9.14 11.79 8.09
C VAL A 86 8.26 12.28 6.94
N GLN A 87 8.55 11.84 5.71
CA GLN A 87 7.70 12.16 4.55
C GLN A 87 6.29 11.57 4.71
N GLY A 88 6.20 10.32 5.16
CA GLY A 88 4.93 9.65 5.46
C GLY A 88 4.12 10.37 6.54
N HIS A 89 4.77 10.79 7.62
CA HIS A 89 4.15 11.58 8.69
C HIS A 89 3.59 12.91 8.17
N GLY A 90 4.35 13.64 7.35
CA GLY A 90 3.86 14.88 6.73
C GLY A 90 2.63 14.67 5.84
N VAL A 91 2.53 13.53 5.14
CA VAL A 91 1.32 13.16 4.39
C VAL A 91 0.14 12.92 5.33
N ALA A 92 0.34 12.15 6.40
CA ALA A 92 -0.71 11.83 7.35
C ALA A 92 -1.29 13.08 8.03
N VAL A 93 -0.44 14.01 8.46
CA VAL A 93 -0.86 15.31 9.04
C VAL A 93 -1.66 16.13 8.01
N LYS A 94 -1.18 16.21 6.77
CA LYS A 94 -1.86 16.96 5.70
C LYS A 94 -3.27 16.40 5.40
N MET A 95 -3.47 15.10 5.58
CA MET A 95 -4.75 14.43 5.35
C MET A 95 -5.64 14.41 6.61
N GLY A 96 -5.19 14.96 7.74
CA GLY A 96 -5.94 14.96 8.99
C GLY A 96 -6.02 13.59 9.68
N LEU A 97 -5.13 12.67 9.31
CA LEU A 97 -5.05 11.31 9.88
C LEU A 97 -4.14 11.23 11.10
N LEU A 98 -3.31 12.26 11.32
CA LEU A 98 -2.52 12.44 12.54
C LEU A 98 -2.66 13.89 13.01
N THR A 99 -2.83 14.05 14.32
CA THR A 99 -2.92 15.35 15.02
C THR A 99 -1.60 15.72 15.67
#